data_AF-A0A7C1AYL2-F1
#
_entry.id   AF-A0A7C1AYL2-F1
#
_cell.length_a   1.000
_cell.length_b   1.000
_cell.length_c   1.000
_cell.angle_alpha   90.00
_cell.angle_beta   90.00
_cell.angle_gamma   90.00
#
_symmetry.space_group_name_H-M   'P 1'
#
loop_
_entity.id
_entity.type
_entity.pdbx_description
1 polymer ?
#
loop_
_entity_poly.entity_id
_entity_poly.type
_entity_poly.pdbx_seq_one_letter_code
_entity_poly.pdbx_strand_id
1 'polypeptide(L)' 'IRYTHKPVKILGKGDLEKTLEISAHAFSKTAKEKIEARGGKAIIIKND' A
#
# COMPACT_ATOMS: atom_id res chain seq x y z
N ILE A 1 21.01 1.82 9.64
CA ILE A 1 19.65 2.35 9.85
C ILE A 1 18.63 1.22 9.66
N ARG A 2 18.11 0.64 10.75
CA ARG A 2 17.05 -0.39 10.72
C ARG A 2 15.75 0.27 11.20
N TYR A 3 14.89 0.69 10.27
CA TYR A 3 13.57 1.26 10.57
C TYR A 3 12.55 0.13 10.73
N THR A 4 12.66 -0.65 11.79
CA THR A 4 11.88 -1.89 11.95
C THR A 4 10.45 -1.65 12.49
N HIS A 5 10.14 -0.47 13.02
CA HIS A 5 8.88 -0.22 13.76
C HIS A 5 8.10 1.03 13.34
N LYS A 6 8.38 1.60 12.16
CA LYS A 6 7.60 2.76 11.70
C LYS A 6 6.38 2.31 10.90
N PRO A 7 5.18 2.87 11.19
CA PRO A 7 4.00 2.59 10.38
C PRO A 7 4.25 3.07 8.94
N VAL A 8 3.99 2.19 7.99
CA VAL A 8 4.16 2.47 6.55
C VAL A 8 2.83 2.88 5.92
N LYS A 9 2.85 3.96 5.16
CA LYS A 9 1.69 4.47 4.41
C LYS A 9 1.98 4.45 2.92
N ILE A 10 1.13 3.79 2.13
CA ILE A 10 1.24 3.81 0.66
C ILE A 10 0.69 5.12 0.12
N LEU A 11 1.47 5.75 -0.74
CA LEU A 11 1.10 6.93 -1.52
C LEU A 11 1.00 6.55 -2.99
N GLY A 12 0.02 7.11 -3.71
CA GLY A 12 -0.30 6.75 -5.10
C GLY A 12 0.57 7.43 -6.15
N LYS A 13 1.85 7.68 -5.85
CA LYS A 13 2.77 8.36 -6.78
C LYS A 13 3.50 7.32 -7.63
N GLY A 14 3.33 7.40 -8.94
CA GLY A 14 3.83 6.40 -9.89
C GLY A 14 2.77 5.41 -10.37
N ASP A 15 3.17 4.54 -11.29
CA ASP A 15 2.32 3.56 -11.94
C ASP A 15 2.67 2.15 -11.46
N LEU A 16 1.68 1.41 -10.96
CA LEU A 16 1.78 -0.03 -10.71
C LEU A 16 1.67 -0.84 -12.01
N GLU A 17 2.75 -1.24 -12.68
CA GLU A 17 2.61 -2.05 -13.91
C GLU A 17 2.18 -3.50 -13.66
N LYS A 18 2.25 -3.97 -12.41
CA LYS A 18 1.91 -5.35 -12.03
C LYS A 18 0.80 -5.39 -11.00
N THR A 19 -0.06 -6.39 -11.14
CA THR A 19 -1.06 -6.76 -10.14
C THR A 19 -0.33 -7.37 -8.93
N LEU A 20 -0.41 -6.69 -7.79
CA LEU A 20 0.29 -7.08 -6.56
C LEU A 20 -0.69 -7.00 -5.38
N GLU A 21 -0.53 -7.91 -4.42
CA GLU A 21 -1.14 -7.79 -3.10
C GLU A 21 -0.16 -7.05 -2.18
N ILE A 22 -0.58 -5.89 -1.66
CA ILE A 22 0.27 -5.00 -0.86
C ILE A 22 -0.26 -4.98 0.57
N SER A 23 0.61 -5.24 1.54
CA SER A 23 0.29 -5.23 2.98
C SER A 23 0.95 -4.04 3.68
N ALA A 24 0.18 -3.18 4.34
CA ALA A 24 0.70 -2.01 5.05
C ALA A 24 -0.26 -1.41 6.09
N HIS A 25 0.21 -0.41 6.84
CA HIS A 25 -0.58 0.18 7.94
C HIS A 25 -1.64 1.16 7.43
N ALA A 26 -1.37 1.86 6.32
CA ALA A 26 -2.32 2.80 5.74
C ALA A 26 -2.15 2.93 4.22
N PHE A 27 -3.24 3.24 3.52
CA PHE A 27 -3.24 3.53 2.09
C PHE A 27 -3.86 4.91 1.86
N SER A 28 -3.26 5.71 0.97
CA SER A 28 -3.87 6.97 0.52
C SER A 28 -5.02 6.69 -0.46
N LYS A 29 -5.98 7.61 -0.59
CA LYS A 29 -7.14 7.48 -1.51
C LYS A 29 -6.70 7.10 -2.92
N THR A 30 -5.80 7.90 -3.49
CA THR A 30 -5.22 7.70 -4.83
C THR A 30 -4.45 6.38 -4.95
N ALA A 31 -3.84 5.88 -3.87
CA ALA A 31 -3.13 4.61 -3.89
C ALA A 31 -4.11 3.44 -3.96
N LYS A 32 -5.15 3.47 -3.12
CA LYS A 32 -6.18 2.45 -3.09
C LYS A 32 -6.90 2.34 -4.44
N GLU A 33 -7.30 3.48 -5.00
CA GLU A 33 -7.91 3.57 -6.32
C GLU A 33 -7.02 2.97 -7.42
N LYS A 34 -5.71 3.29 -7.42
CA LYS A 34 -4.77 2.72 -8.40
C LYS A 34 -4.56 1.21 -8.24
N ILE A 35 -4.53 0.73 -6.99
CA ILE A 35 -4.37 -0.69 -6.69
C ILE A 35 -5.62 -1.46 -7.16
N GLU A 36 -6.82 -0.98 -6.81
CA GLU A 36 -8.10 -1.58 -7.23
C GLU A 36 -8.31 -1.48 -8.75
N ALA A 37 -7.96 -0.36 -9.38
CA ALA A 37 -8.06 -0.16 -10.84
C ALA A 37 -7.19 -1.12 -11.65
N ARG A 38 -6.12 -1.66 -11.06
CA ARG A 38 -5.27 -2.68 -11.68
C ARG A 38 -5.52 -4.10 -11.17
N GLY A 39 -6.62 -4.30 -10.44
CA GLY A 39 -7.02 -5.59 -9.89
C GLY A 39 -6.11 -6.09 -8.75
N GLY A 40 -5.30 -5.21 -8.16
CA GLY A 40 -4.47 -5.51 -7.00
C GLY A 40 -5.28 -5.44 -5.70
N LYS A 41 -4.66 -5.88 -4.60
CA LYS A 41 -5.33 -5.96 -3.28
C LYS A 41 -4.54 -5.18 -2.23
N ALA A 42 -5.23 -4.35 -1.46
CA ALA A 42 -4.65 -3.58 -0.36
C ALA A 42 -5.05 -4.23 0.99
N ILE A 43 -4.06 -4.83 1.68
CA ILE A 43 -4.23 -5.48 2.98
C ILE A 43 -3.74 -4.52 4.06
N ILE A 44 -4.62 -4.17 5.00
CA ILE A 44 -4.26 -3.28 6.11
C ILE A 44 -3.76 -4.13 7.27
N ILE A 45 -2.47 -4.03 7.58
CA ILE A 45 -1.88 -4.66 8.77
C ILE A 45 -1.98 -3.67 9.94
N LYS A 46 -2.66 -4.08 11.01
CA LYS A 46 -2.61 -3.39 12.31
C LYS A 46 -1.45 -4.00 13.10
N ASN A 47 -0.49 -3.16 13.49
CA ASN A 47 0.48 -3.53 14.50
C ASN A 47 -0.11 -3.07 15.85
N ASP A 48 -0.71 -4.00 16.59
CA ASP A 48 -0.99 -3.82 18.02
C ASP A 48 0.32 -3.71 18.82
#